data_AF-A0A1I6G4I2-F1
#
_entry.id   AF-A0A1I6G4I2-F1
#
_cell.length_a   1.000
_cell.length_b   1.000
_cell.length_c   1.000
_cell.angle_alpha   90.00
_cell.angle_beta   90.00
_cell.angle_gamma   90.00
#
_symmetry.space_group_name_H-M   'P 1'
#
loop_
_entity.id
_entity.type
_entity.pdbx_description
1 polymer ?
#
loop_
_entity_poly.entity_id
_entity_poly.type
_entity_poly.pdbx_seq_one_letter_code
_entity_poly.pdbx_strand_id
1 'polypeptide(L)'
;MIDYIQDIITTAFDFDGTDRLARRYAFAQLMIGGVIIVAVPFRILMSVADGIRNRRARAALLDELTRDIPAGATAAQVKDLLPLQQVNRRRAYTAPLLPPIALATAPADGSYFMTLRQFAQEKSRSGAAMNTYEREAMGPVAYIHDCFGTGGFGQFDGYTQTPPYKTHELRAIMGQLGLSEMANAVESANALHLQRYQLFQDFTATGMPAAQAKAHPDMPDYTPLDNAIAVAGGQARLLRAADRYFQAAYPWLENDTDSAVLPL
;
A
#
# COMPACT_ATOMS: atom_id res chain seq x y z
N MET A 1 36.65 -22.70 17.41
CA MET A 1 35.31 -22.18 17.03
C MET A 1 35.42 -20.85 16.31
N ILE A 2 36.19 -19.89 16.85
CA ILE A 2 36.53 -18.63 16.16
C ILE A 2 37.32 -18.89 14.88
N ASP A 3 38.34 -19.75 14.93
CA ASP A 3 39.17 -20.10 13.75
C ASP A 3 38.35 -20.76 12.63
N TYR A 4 37.35 -21.58 12.99
CA TYR A 4 36.43 -22.20 12.04
C TYR A 4 35.52 -21.16 11.36
N ILE A 5 35.05 -20.16 12.10
CA ILE A 5 34.23 -19.07 11.54
C ILE A 5 35.08 -18.16 10.65
N GLN A 6 36.32 -17.86 11.05
CA GLN A 6 37.26 -17.10 10.22
C GLN A 6 37.61 -17.83 8.92
N ASP A 7 37.79 -19.15 8.97
CA ASP A 7 38.05 -19.96 7.77
C ASP A 7 36.85 -19.96 6.81
N ILE A 8 35.63 -20.06 7.34
CA ILE A 8 34.40 -19.94 6.53
C ILE A 8 34.25 -18.53 5.94
N ILE A 9 34.55 -17.47 6.69
CA ILE A 9 34.52 -16.08 6.17
C ILE A 9 35.55 -15.90 5.07
N THR A 10 36.78 -16.35 5.30
CA THR A 10 37.88 -16.22 4.32
C THR A 10 37.54 -16.98 3.04
N THR A 11 37.00 -18.19 3.16
CA THR A 11 36.55 -18.99 2.02
C THR A 11 35.31 -18.40 1.33
N ALA A 12 34.36 -17.82 2.07
CA ALA A 12 33.14 -17.25 1.51
C ALA A 12 33.38 -15.96 0.71
N PHE A 13 34.45 -15.21 1.03
CA PHE A 13 34.79 -13.92 0.41
C PHE A 13 36.09 -13.93 -0.40
N ASP A 14 36.74 -15.08 -0.60
CA ASP A 14 37.87 -15.21 -1.52
C ASP A 14 37.35 -15.22 -2.97
N PHE A 15 37.52 -14.11 -3.68
CA PHE A 15 37.02 -13.99 -5.05
C PHE A 15 37.98 -14.48 -6.12
N ASP A 16 39.24 -14.69 -5.76
CA ASP A 16 40.36 -14.86 -6.68
C ASP A 16 40.91 -16.29 -6.70
N GLY A 17 40.76 -17.06 -5.61
CA GLY A 17 41.42 -18.37 -5.45
C GLY A 17 40.51 -19.61 -5.40
N THR A 18 39.25 -19.49 -4.96
CA THR A 18 38.41 -20.65 -4.62
C THR A 18 37.26 -20.95 -5.58
N ASP A 19 36.98 -22.24 -5.77
CA ASP A 19 35.91 -22.74 -6.65
C ASP A 19 34.53 -22.18 -6.23
N ARG A 20 33.73 -21.80 -7.23
CA ARG A 20 32.43 -21.12 -7.06
C ARG A 20 31.45 -21.92 -6.20
N LEU A 21 31.55 -23.25 -6.22
CA LEU A 21 30.69 -24.16 -5.47
C LEU A 21 31.03 -24.15 -3.97
N ALA A 22 32.31 -24.14 -3.62
CA ALA A 22 32.79 -24.07 -2.23
C ALA A 22 32.37 -22.75 -1.55
N ARG A 23 32.44 -21.63 -2.29
CA ARG A 23 32.03 -20.31 -1.79
C ARG A 23 30.56 -20.22 -1.44
N ARG A 24 29.68 -20.78 -2.28
CA ARG A 24 28.23 -20.81 -2.02
C ARG A 24 27.88 -21.61 -0.77
N TYR A 25 28.56 -22.74 -0.54
CA TYR A 25 28.36 -23.54 0.67
C TYR A 25 28.85 -22.82 1.92
N ALA A 26 30.02 -22.17 1.87
CA ALA A 26 30.53 -21.37 2.98
C ALA A 26 29.61 -20.18 3.32
N PHE A 27 29.07 -19.50 2.30
CA PHE A 27 28.11 -18.41 2.47
C PHE A 27 26.79 -18.89 3.09
N ALA A 28 26.28 -20.05 2.67
CA ALA A 28 25.08 -20.65 3.26
C ALA A 28 25.28 -21.02 4.73
N GLN A 29 26.46 -21.55 5.09
CA GLN A 29 26.81 -21.88 6.47
C GLN A 29 26.90 -20.62 7.36
N LEU A 30 27.45 -19.51 6.85
CA LEU A 30 27.45 -18.22 7.56
C LEU A 30 26.04 -17.69 7.80
N MET A 31 25.17 -17.75 6.78
CA MET A 31 23.78 -17.28 6.91
C MET A 31 22.98 -18.11 7.93
N ILE A 32 23.12 -19.44 7.90
CA ILE A 32 22.46 -20.33 8.86
C ILE A 32 23.00 -20.09 10.29
N GLY A 33 24.31 -19.94 10.44
CA GLY A 33 24.95 -19.63 11.73
C GLY A 33 24.46 -18.31 12.33
N GLY A 34 24.37 -17.25 11.52
CA GLY A 34 23.84 -15.95 11.94
C GLY A 34 22.38 -16.01 12.39
N VAL A 35 21.54 -16.75 11.68
CA VAL A 35 20.12 -16.93 12.04
C VAL A 35 19.98 -17.68 13.37
N ILE A 36 20.76 -18.74 13.60
CA ILE A 36 20.67 -19.52 14.84
C ILE A 36 21.14 -18.69 16.05
N ILE A 37 22.25 -17.96 15.92
CA ILE A 37 22.83 -17.19 17.04
C ILE A 37 21.98 -15.97 17.39
N VAL A 38 21.35 -15.32 16.41
CA VAL A 38 20.61 -14.07 16.65
C VAL A 38 19.11 -14.30 16.79
N ALA A 39 18.48 -15.05 15.89
CA ALA A 39 17.02 -15.15 15.83
C ALA A 39 16.45 -16.04 16.94
N VAL A 40 17.14 -17.12 17.32
CA VAL A 40 16.65 -18.07 18.33
C VAL A 40 16.61 -17.45 19.73
N PRO A 41 17.67 -16.79 20.24
CA PRO A 41 17.63 -16.15 21.54
C PRO A 41 16.61 -15.00 21.59
N PHE A 42 16.48 -14.24 20.51
CA PHE A 42 15.52 -13.14 20.42
C PHE A 42 14.06 -13.63 20.51
N ARG A 43 13.76 -14.77 19.87
CA ARG A 43 12.43 -15.40 19.96
C ARG A 43 12.13 -15.93 21.36
N ILE A 44 13.12 -16.47 22.06
CA ILE A 44 12.98 -16.90 23.46
C ILE A 44 12.70 -15.69 24.35
N LEU A 45 13.46 -14.60 24.20
CA LEU A 45 13.26 -13.34 24.93
C LEU A 45 11.87 -12.74 24.71
N MET A 46 11.40 -12.70 23.47
CA MET A 46 10.02 -12.28 23.14
C MET A 46 8.97 -13.15 23.83
N SER A 47 9.12 -14.49 23.81
CA SER A 47 8.16 -15.39 24.46
C SER A 47 8.06 -15.18 25.98
N VAL A 48 9.18 -14.86 26.63
CA VAL A 48 9.22 -14.55 28.07
C VAL A 48 8.59 -13.18 28.34
N ALA A 49 8.88 -12.17 27.51
CA ALA A 49 8.30 -10.84 27.61
C ALA A 49 6.76 -10.86 27.44
N ASP A 50 6.25 -11.64 26.49
CA ASP A 50 4.81 -11.84 26.28
C ASP A 50 4.15 -12.56 27.46
N GLY A 51 4.84 -13.54 28.05
CA GLY A 51 4.40 -14.20 29.28
C GLY A 51 4.23 -13.22 30.46
N ILE A 52 5.16 -12.27 30.63
CA ILE A 52 5.11 -11.26 31.69
C ILE A 52 4.02 -10.22 31.42
N ARG A 53 3.86 -9.75 30.16
CA ARG A 53 2.80 -8.83 29.76
C ARG A 53 1.40 -9.43 29.99
N ASN A 54 1.19 -10.69 29.62
CA ASN A 54 -0.07 -11.38 29.84
C ASN A 54 -0.41 -11.54 31.33
N ARG A 55 0.59 -11.78 32.19
CA ARG A 55 0.38 -11.83 33.65
C ARG A 55 -0.02 -10.46 34.22
N ARG A 56 0.66 -9.38 33.80
CA ARG A 56 0.31 -8.00 34.23
C ARG A 56 -1.07 -7.56 33.75
N ALA A 57 -1.44 -7.87 32.50
CA ALA A 57 -2.77 -7.56 31.96
C ALA A 57 -3.88 -8.31 32.70
N ARG A 58 -3.66 -9.58 33.09
CA ARG A 58 -4.61 -10.34 33.93
C ARG A 58 -4.74 -9.78 35.34
N ALA A 59 -3.64 -9.33 35.94
CA ALA A 59 -3.67 -8.70 37.26
C ALA A 59 -4.43 -7.35 37.24
N ALA A 60 -4.22 -6.52 36.21
CA ALA A 60 -4.96 -5.27 36.03
C ALA A 60 -6.47 -5.51 35.82
N LEU A 61 -6.85 -6.53 35.05
CA LEU A 61 -8.25 -6.93 34.89
C LEU A 61 -8.91 -7.37 36.19
N LEU A 62 -8.18 -8.12 37.03
CA LEU A 62 -8.68 -8.54 38.35
C LEU A 62 -8.85 -7.35 39.30
N ASP A 63 -7.93 -6.38 39.29
CA ASP A 63 -7.99 -5.17 40.13
C ASP A 63 -9.09 -4.18 39.71
N GLU A 64 -9.46 -4.19 38.42
CA GLU A 64 -10.57 -3.40 37.88
C GLU A 64 -11.92 -4.07 38.21
N LEU A 65 -12.00 -5.41 38.06
CA LEU A 65 -13.18 -6.18 38.45
C LEU A 65 -13.47 -6.07 39.94
N THR A 66 -12.47 -6.05 40.82
CA THR A 66 -12.69 -5.91 42.27
C THR A 66 -13.33 -4.58 42.68
N ARG A 67 -13.24 -3.53 41.85
CA ARG A 67 -13.90 -2.24 42.10
C ARG A 67 -15.38 -2.23 41.71
N ASP A 68 -15.77 -3.07 40.75
CA ASP A 68 -17.13 -3.13 40.17
C ASP A 68 -17.94 -4.35 40.65
N ILE A 69 -17.41 -5.17 41.57
CA ILE A 69 -18.12 -6.32 42.14
C ILE A 69 -19.23 -5.83 43.09
N PRO A 70 -20.49 -6.27 42.91
CA PRO A 70 -21.57 -5.94 43.84
C PRO A 70 -21.28 -6.50 45.24
N ALA A 71 -21.55 -5.69 46.28
CA ALA A 71 -21.32 -6.08 47.66
C ALA A 71 -22.02 -7.42 47.99
N GLY A 72 -21.24 -8.44 48.38
CA GLY A 72 -21.72 -9.79 48.70
C GLY A 72 -21.57 -10.83 47.59
N ALA A 73 -20.92 -10.52 46.47
CA ALA A 73 -20.71 -11.50 45.41
C ALA A 73 -19.82 -12.68 45.85
N THR A 74 -20.23 -13.88 45.47
CA THR A 74 -19.50 -15.12 45.75
C THR A 74 -18.32 -15.30 44.79
N ALA A 75 -17.28 -16.03 45.23
CA ALA A 75 -16.09 -16.29 44.40
C ALA A 75 -16.41 -16.96 43.05
N ALA A 76 -17.50 -17.72 42.97
CA ALA A 76 -18.00 -18.31 41.72
C ALA A 76 -18.50 -17.24 40.74
N GLN A 77 -19.26 -16.25 41.22
CA GLN A 77 -19.79 -15.16 40.39
C GLN A 77 -18.66 -14.26 39.84
N VAL A 78 -17.60 -14.03 40.62
CA VAL A 78 -16.42 -13.27 40.17
C VAL A 78 -15.67 -14.01 39.06
N LYS A 79 -15.58 -15.34 39.16
CA LYS A 79 -14.94 -16.19 38.15
C LYS A 79 -15.69 -16.19 36.81
N ASP A 80 -17.02 -16.05 36.84
CA ASP A 80 -17.87 -16.01 35.65
C ASP A 80 -17.94 -14.62 34.99
N LEU A 81 -17.72 -13.54 35.75
CA LEU A 81 -17.67 -12.17 35.22
C LEU A 81 -16.39 -11.88 34.42
N LEU A 82 -15.29 -12.52 34.76
CA LEU A 82 -13.98 -12.33 34.11
C LEU A 82 -13.95 -12.70 32.62
N PRO A 83 -14.46 -13.87 32.17
CA PRO A 83 -14.55 -14.18 30.74
C PRO A 83 -15.55 -13.28 30.01
N LEU A 84 -16.63 -12.83 30.67
CA LEU A 84 -17.67 -11.99 30.09
C LEU A 84 -17.13 -10.57 29.80
N GLN A 85 -16.37 -9.99 30.74
CA GLN A 85 -15.64 -8.74 30.48
C GLN A 85 -14.56 -8.88 29.42
N GLN A 86 -13.85 -10.01 29.36
CA GLN A 86 -12.85 -10.25 28.31
C GLN A 86 -13.50 -10.34 26.92
N VAL A 87 -14.67 -10.96 26.80
CA VAL A 87 -15.46 -10.99 25.55
C VAL A 87 -15.96 -9.59 25.19
N ASN A 88 -16.46 -8.82 26.17
CA ASN A 88 -16.93 -7.45 25.95
C ASN A 88 -15.79 -6.51 25.53
N ARG A 89 -14.61 -6.61 26.15
CA ARG A 89 -13.42 -5.87 25.70
C ARG A 89 -12.99 -6.30 24.30
N ARG A 90 -12.97 -7.60 23.99
CA ARG A 90 -12.67 -8.08 22.64
C ARG A 90 -13.64 -7.50 21.61
N ARG A 91 -14.94 -7.39 21.93
CA ARG A 91 -15.96 -6.73 21.10
C ARG A 91 -15.74 -5.22 20.97
N ALA A 92 -15.42 -4.53 22.07
CA ALA A 92 -15.15 -3.09 22.07
C ALA A 92 -13.89 -2.72 21.27
N TYR A 93 -12.86 -3.58 21.28
CA TYR A 93 -11.63 -3.37 20.50
C TYR A 93 -11.73 -3.85 19.04
N THR A 94 -12.76 -4.63 18.66
CA THR A 94 -12.95 -5.09 17.27
C THR A 94 -13.81 -4.15 16.43
N ALA A 95 -14.56 -3.24 17.04
CA ALA A 95 -15.35 -2.25 16.32
C ALA A 95 -14.86 -0.84 16.62
N PRO A 96 -13.86 -0.30 15.88
CA PRO A 96 -14.02 1.11 15.53
C PRO A 96 -15.39 1.22 14.86
N LEU A 97 -16.26 2.08 15.37
CA LEU A 97 -17.49 2.48 14.66
C LEU A 97 -17.04 3.20 13.39
N LEU A 98 -16.63 2.44 12.38
CA LEU A 98 -16.39 2.95 11.05
C LEU A 98 -17.70 3.61 10.64
N PRO A 99 -17.69 4.90 10.25
CA PRO A 99 -18.91 5.52 9.74
C PRO A 99 -19.44 4.66 8.58
N PRO A 100 -20.77 4.48 8.48
CA PRO A 100 -21.34 3.70 7.40
C PRO A 100 -20.78 4.17 6.05
N ILE A 101 -20.38 3.21 5.20
CA ILE A 101 -19.81 3.51 3.89
C ILE A 101 -20.94 4.04 3.00
N ALA A 102 -21.05 5.36 2.90
CA ALA A 102 -21.94 6.00 1.94
C ALA A 102 -21.53 5.59 0.52
N LEU A 103 -22.49 5.38 -0.39
CA LEU A 103 -22.21 4.99 -1.77
C LEU A 103 -22.46 6.18 -2.70
N ALA A 104 -21.73 6.24 -3.82
CA ALA A 104 -21.94 7.24 -4.86
C ALA A 104 -23.23 6.97 -5.64
N THR A 105 -23.89 8.03 -6.07
CA THR A 105 -25.08 7.96 -6.94
C THR A 105 -24.66 7.82 -8.40
N ALA A 106 -25.37 6.99 -9.16
CA ALA A 106 -25.09 6.77 -10.57
C ALA A 106 -25.21 8.09 -11.37
N PRO A 107 -24.17 8.52 -12.10
CA PRO A 107 -24.27 9.70 -12.94
C PRO A 107 -25.13 9.44 -14.18
N ALA A 108 -26.00 10.40 -14.53
CA ALA A 108 -26.88 10.30 -15.70
C ALA A 108 -26.16 10.54 -17.04
N ASP A 109 -25.01 11.22 -17.01
CA ASP A 109 -24.20 11.56 -18.20
C ASP A 109 -23.20 10.46 -18.59
N GLY A 110 -23.14 9.36 -17.83
CA GLY A 110 -22.22 8.25 -18.05
C GLY A 110 -20.80 8.48 -17.55
N SER A 111 -20.53 9.57 -16.82
CA SER A 111 -19.20 9.91 -16.28
C SER A 111 -18.85 9.15 -15.00
N TYR A 112 -19.04 7.83 -15.01
CA TYR A 112 -18.89 6.95 -13.84
C TYR A 112 -17.54 7.07 -13.14
N PHE A 113 -16.43 7.07 -13.89
CA PHE A 113 -15.10 7.17 -13.29
C PHE A 113 -14.90 8.53 -12.61
N MET A 114 -15.22 9.63 -13.31
CA MET A 114 -14.99 10.97 -12.77
C MET A 114 -15.88 11.26 -11.57
N THR A 115 -17.12 10.80 -11.60
CA THR A 115 -18.05 10.91 -10.47
C THR A 115 -17.56 10.12 -9.26
N LEU A 116 -17.13 8.86 -9.45
CA LEU A 116 -16.61 8.04 -8.37
C LEU A 116 -15.32 8.61 -7.78
N ARG A 117 -14.42 9.11 -8.64
CA ARG A 117 -13.19 9.77 -8.23
C ARG A 117 -13.48 11.00 -7.36
N GLN A 118 -14.41 11.86 -7.78
CA GLN A 118 -14.80 13.05 -7.02
C GLN A 118 -15.38 12.65 -5.64
N PHE A 119 -16.31 11.69 -5.62
CA PHE A 119 -16.91 11.20 -4.39
C PHE A 119 -15.86 10.63 -3.42
N ALA A 120 -14.91 9.84 -3.93
CA ALA A 120 -13.82 9.30 -3.12
C ALA A 120 -12.88 10.40 -2.57
N GLN A 121 -12.62 11.46 -3.34
CA GLN A 121 -11.86 12.63 -2.86
C GLN A 121 -12.60 13.36 -1.73
N GLU A 122 -13.91 13.52 -1.83
CA GLU A 122 -14.73 14.12 -0.76
C GLU A 122 -14.73 13.25 0.51
N LYS A 123 -14.81 11.92 0.37
CA LYS A 123 -14.62 10.99 1.49
C LYS A 123 -13.24 11.11 2.12
N SER A 124 -12.18 11.22 1.32
CA SER A 124 -10.83 11.40 1.82
C SER A 124 -10.69 12.70 2.62
N ARG A 125 -11.34 13.79 2.21
CA ARG A 125 -11.33 15.07 2.94
C ARG A 125 -12.11 15.02 4.25
N SER A 126 -13.21 14.27 4.29
CA SER A 126 -14.06 14.13 5.47
C SER A 126 -13.60 13.04 6.44
N GLY A 127 -12.64 12.20 6.04
CA GLY A 127 -12.20 11.04 6.83
C GLY A 127 -13.19 9.86 6.81
N ALA A 128 -14.15 9.87 5.89
CA ALA A 128 -15.12 8.80 5.73
C ALA A 128 -14.44 7.53 5.18
N ALA A 129 -14.99 6.37 5.55
CA ALA A 129 -14.47 5.09 5.10
C ALA A 129 -14.69 4.91 3.58
N MET A 130 -13.62 4.56 2.89
CA MET A 130 -13.63 4.25 1.47
C MET A 130 -13.65 2.74 1.23
N ASN A 131 -14.45 2.29 0.27
CA ASN A 131 -14.39 0.91 -0.21
C ASN A 131 -13.20 0.68 -1.17
N THR A 132 -13.06 -0.53 -1.70
CA THR A 132 -11.93 -0.87 -2.59
C THR A 132 -11.99 -0.11 -3.92
N TYR A 133 -13.16 0.01 -4.54
CA TYR A 133 -13.32 0.70 -5.82
C TYR A 133 -13.11 2.21 -5.71
N GLU A 134 -13.54 2.83 -4.61
CA GLU A 134 -13.28 4.25 -4.33
C GLU A 134 -11.79 4.52 -4.18
N ARG A 135 -11.06 3.64 -3.50
CA ARG A 135 -9.60 3.71 -3.39
C ARG A 135 -8.91 3.50 -4.74
N GLU A 136 -9.43 2.60 -5.56
CA GLU A 136 -8.92 2.35 -6.90
C GLU A 136 -9.13 3.56 -7.84
N ALA A 137 -10.35 4.13 -7.82
CA ALA A 137 -10.73 5.29 -8.62
C ALA A 137 -9.97 6.57 -8.21
N MET A 138 -9.78 6.80 -6.90
CA MET A 138 -8.99 7.94 -6.40
C MET A 138 -7.48 7.72 -6.52
N GLY A 139 -7.04 6.46 -6.56
CA GLY A 139 -5.63 6.12 -6.51
C GLY A 139 -5.05 5.81 -7.88
N PRO A 140 -4.76 4.53 -8.18
CA PRO A 140 -3.98 4.18 -9.35
C PRO A 140 -4.68 4.45 -10.69
N VAL A 141 -6.02 4.40 -10.78
CA VAL A 141 -6.72 4.78 -12.02
C VAL A 141 -6.67 6.29 -12.26
N ALA A 142 -6.89 7.09 -11.20
CA ALA A 142 -6.69 8.55 -11.26
C ALA A 142 -5.26 8.92 -11.64
N TYR A 143 -4.28 8.22 -11.09
CA TYR A 143 -2.88 8.45 -11.42
C TYR A 143 -2.57 8.22 -12.90
N ILE A 144 -3.02 7.10 -13.47
CA ILE A 144 -2.84 6.81 -14.90
C ILE A 144 -3.60 7.82 -15.76
N HIS A 145 -4.82 8.19 -15.34
CA HIS A 145 -5.62 9.21 -16.02
C HIS A 145 -4.89 10.56 -16.10
N ASP A 146 -4.27 10.98 -15.00
CA ASP A 146 -3.55 12.25 -14.94
C ASP A 146 -2.23 12.19 -15.72
N CYS A 147 -1.57 11.03 -15.75
CA CYS A 147 -0.38 10.80 -16.59
C CYS A 147 -0.73 10.82 -18.09
N PHE A 148 -1.89 10.30 -18.49
CA PHE A 148 -2.30 10.29 -19.90
C PHE A 148 -2.86 11.64 -20.37
N GLY A 149 -3.14 12.55 -19.44
CA GLY A 149 -3.64 13.89 -19.71
C GLY A 149 -2.55 14.91 -19.99
N THR A 150 -2.86 16.18 -19.78
CA THR A 150 -1.98 17.32 -20.12
C THR A 150 -0.67 17.36 -19.33
N GLY A 151 -0.61 16.66 -18.18
CA GLY A 151 0.61 16.57 -17.37
C GLY A 151 1.65 15.58 -17.90
N GLY A 152 1.24 14.65 -18.78
CA GLY A 152 2.10 13.59 -19.29
C GLY A 152 2.68 12.69 -18.19
N PHE A 153 3.65 11.86 -18.55
CA PHE A 153 4.43 11.09 -17.59
C PHE A 153 5.35 11.94 -16.70
N GLY A 154 5.48 13.25 -16.97
CA GLY A 154 6.12 14.20 -16.05
C GLY A 154 5.49 14.23 -14.65
N GLN A 155 4.26 13.75 -14.50
CA GLN A 155 3.60 13.54 -13.18
C GLN A 155 4.41 12.63 -12.24
N PHE A 156 5.22 11.71 -12.77
CA PHE A 156 6.10 10.88 -11.95
C PHE A 156 7.12 11.71 -11.16
N ASP A 157 7.60 12.82 -11.71
CA ASP A 157 8.60 13.69 -11.06
C ASP A 157 8.02 14.53 -9.91
N GLY A 158 6.70 14.54 -9.74
CA GLY A 158 6.04 15.07 -8.54
C GLY A 158 6.38 14.27 -7.28
N TYR A 159 6.88 13.05 -7.43
CA TYR A 159 7.24 12.16 -6.33
C TYR A 159 8.74 12.17 -6.11
N THR A 160 9.14 12.39 -4.86
CA THR A 160 10.53 12.70 -4.51
C THR A 160 11.42 11.49 -4.26
N GLN A 161 10.90 10.25 -4.31
CA GLN A 161 11.72 9.03 -4.06
C GLN A 161 11.17 7.79 -4.76
N THR A 162 9.88 7.52 -4.55
CA THR A 162 9.19 6.37 -5.11
C THR A 162 7.90 6.84 -5.76
N PRO A 163 7.59 6.34 -6.97
CA PRO A 163 6.28 6.52 -7.55
C PRO A 163 5.19 6.05 -6.58
N PRO A 164 3.99 6.64 -6.63
CA PRO A 164 2.92 6.34 -5.68
C PRO A 164 2.41 4.91 -5.78
N TYR A 165 2.66 4.25 -6.91
CA TYR A 165 2.20 2.88 -7.20
C TYR A 165 3.34 2.05 -7.79
N LYS A 166 3.33 0.76 -7.47
CA LYS A 166 4.31 -0.19 -8.00
C LYS A 166 3.95 -0.57 -9.44
N THR A 167 4.97 -0.91 -10.22
CA THR A 167 4.83 -1.33 -11.63
C THR A 167 3.77 -2.42 -11.84
N HIS A 168 3.72 -3.42 -10.96
CA HIS A 168 2.75 -4.51 -11.08
C HIS A 168 1.31 -4.09 -10.76
N GLU A 169 1.12 -3.09 -9.90
CA GLU A 169 -0.21 -2.53 -9.56
C GLU A 169 -0.76 -1.77 -10.77
N LEU A 170 0.08 -0.92 -11.39
CA LEU A 170 -0.28 -0.18 -12.60
C LEU A 170 -0.56 -1.14 -13.77
N ARG A 171 0.29 -2.15 -13.98
CA ARG A 171 0.05 -3.19 -15.00
C ARG A 171 -1.25 -3.94 -14.77
N ALA A 172 -1.54 -4.33 -13.53
CA ALA A 172 -2.77 -5.05 -13.19
C ALA A 172 -4.01 -4.23 -13.57
N ILE A 173 -4.01 -2.94 -13.24
CA ILE A 173 -5.11 -2.03 -13.56
C ILE A 173 -5.25 -1.82 -15.07
N MET A 174 -4.15 -1.64 -15.79
CA MET A 174 -4.20 -1.57 -17.25
C MET A 174 -4.80 -2.84 -17.85
N GLY A 175 -4.47 -4.02 -17.30
CA GLY A 175 -5.08 -5.28 -17.71
C GLY A 175 -6.57 -5.34 -17.40
N GLN A 176 -6.97 -4.88 -16.21
CA GLN A 176 -8.35 -4.87 -15.73
C GLN A 176 -9.24 -3.92 -16.56
N LEU A 177 -8.69 -2.81 -17.03
CA LEU A 177 -9.33 -1.86 -17.95
C LEU A 177 -9.28 -2.31 -19.43
N GLY A 178 -8.62 -3.43 -19.75
CA GLY A 178 -8.48 -3.90 -21.13
C GLY A 178 -7.55 -3.03 -21.99
N LEU A 179 -6.55 -2.42 -21.36
CA LEU A 179 -5.55 -1.52 -21.96
C LEU A 179 -4.12 -2.05 -21.77
N SER A 180 -3.95 -3.37 -21.71
CA SER A 180 -2.66 -4.04 -21.52
C SER A 180 -1.58 -3.59 -22.51
N GLU A 181 -1.96 -3.18 -23.72
CA GLU A 181 -1.03 -2.70 -24.74
C GLU A 181 -0.32 -1.40 -24.35
N MET A 182 -0.95 -0.59 -23.50
CA MET A 182 -0.37 0.66 -22.99
C MET A 182 0.48 0.45 -21.74
N ALA A 183 0.45 -0.75 -21.13
CA ALA A 183 1.18 -1.04 -19.90
C ALA A 183 2.70 -0.84 -20.08
N ASN A 184 3.27 -1.27 -21.20
CA ASN A 184 4.70 -1.11 -21.49
C ASN A 184 5.16 0.35 -21.44
N ALA A 185 4.33 1.30 -21.90
CA ALA A 185 4.65 2.72 -21.84
C ALA A 185 4.67 3.25 -20.39
N VAL A 186 3.70 2.83 -19.56
CA VAL A 186 3.64 3.17 -18.14
C VAL A 186 4.84 2.60 -17.37
N GLU A 187 5.24 1.37 -17.69
CA GLU A 187 6.40 0.73 -17.09
C GLU A 187 7.72 1.40 -17.48
N SER A 188 7.84 1.76 -18.76
CA SER A 188 8.99 2.51 -19.27
C SER A 188 9.07 3.88 -18.61
N ALA A 189 7.94 4.56 -18.41
CA ALA A 189 7.88 5.82 -17.69
C ALA A 189 8.33 5.68 -16.23
N ASN A 190 7.95 4.59 -15.57
CA ASN A 190 8.41 4.31 -14.22
C ASN A 190 9.94 4.07 -14.16
N ALA A 191 10.47 3.28 -15.09
CA ALA A 191 11.92 3.06 -15.18
C ALA A 191 12.67 4.37 -15.45
N LEU A 192 12.13 5.20 -16.34
CA LEU A 192 12.67 6.52 -16.67
C LEU A 192 12.64 7.46 -15.46
N HIS A 193 11.58 7.45 -14.66
CA HIS A 193 11.50 8.22 -13.42
C HIS A 193 12.61 7.83 -12.44
N LEU A 194 12.82 6.53 -12.21
CA LEU A 194 13.88 6.06 -11.33
C LEU A 194 15.27 6.47 -11.83
N GLN A 195 15.49 6.42 -13.15
CA GLN A 195 16.72 6.91 -13.76
C GLN A 195 16.91 8.42 -13.56
N ARG A 196 15.87 9.22 -13.83
CA ARG A 196 15.87 10.68 -13.62
C ARG A 196 16.13 11.04 -12.16
N TYR A 197 15.52 10.30 -11.23
CA TYR A 197 15.72 10.48 -9.80
C TYR A 197 17.17 10.21 -9.38
N GLN A 198 17.78 9.11 -9.87
CA GLN A 198 19.18 8.81 -9.61
C GLN A 198 20.11 9.92 -10.16
N LEU A 199 19.91 10.34 -11.41
CA LEU A 199 20.69 11.42 -12.01
C LEU A 199 20.53 12.75 -11.25
N PHE A 200 19.32 13.06 -10.78
CA PHE A 200 19.07 14.22 -9.93
C PHE A 200 19.87 14.14 -8.62
N GLN A 201 19.92 12.97 -7.97
CA GLN A 201 20.76 12.78 -6.79
C GLN A 201 22.24 12.97 -7.09
N ASP A 202 22.72 12.40 -8.20
CA ASP A 202 24.12 12.50 -8.61
C ASP A 202 24.51 13.95 -8.90
N PHE A 203 23.68 14.70 -9.63
CA PHE A 203 23.92 16.12 -9.90
C PHE A 203 23.91 16.95 -8.62
N THR A 204 22.93 16.75 -7.74
CA THR A 204 22.87 17.50 -6.48
C THR A 204 24.04 17.16 -5.54
N ALA A 205 24.56 15.93 -5.59
CA ALA A 205 25.76 15.54 -4.85
C ALA A 205 27.03 16.28 -5.33
N THR A 206 27.08 16.74 -6.58
CA THR A 206 28.16 17.60 -7.08
C THR A 206 28.07 19.07 -6.62
N GLY A 207 27.01 19.43 -5.88
CA GLY A 207 26.73 20.80 -5.46
C GLY A 207 25.87 21.59 -6.45
N MET A 208 25.32 20.95 -7.48
CA MET A 208 24.41 21.59 -8.42
C MET A 208 23.08 21.97 -7.74
N PRO A 209 22.57 23.21 -7.91
CA PRO A 209 21.25 23.60 -7.42
C PRO A 209 20.15 22.70 -7.98
N ALA A 210 19.16 22.35 -7.16
CA ALA A 210 18.10 21.41 -7.54
C ALA A 210 17.33 21.81 -8.82
N ALA A 211 17.08 23.11 -9.02
CA ALA A 211 16.41 23.60 -10.23
C ALA A 211 17.26 23.37 -11.50
N GLN A 212 18.59 23.51 -11.39
CA GLN A 212 19.52 23.24 -12.49
C GLN A 212 19.67 21.73 -12.73
N ALA A 213 19.73 20.93 -11.67
CA ALA A 213 19.78 19.47 -11.76
C ALA A 213 18.56 18.89 -12.50
N LYS A 214 17.36 19.39 -12.21
CA LYS A 214 16.14 18.97 -12.91
C LYS A 214 16.08 19.38 -14.38
N ALA A 215 16.71 20.50 -14.73
CA ALA A 215 16.75 21.02 -16.09
C ALA A 215 18.03 20.62 -16.85
N HIS A 216 18.82 19.69 -16.31
CA HIS A 216 20.09 19.30 -16.91
C HIS A 216 19.88 18.67 -18.30
N PRO A 217 20.69 19.00 -19.32
CA PRO A 217 20.52 18.47 -20.68
C PRO A 217 20.57 16.94 -20.77
N ASP A 218 21.35 16.29 -19.91
CA ASP A 218 21.46 14.83 -19.85
C ASP A 218 20.26 14.16 -19.15
N MET A 219 19.31 14.94 -18.64
CA MET A 219 18.12 14.40 -18.00
C MET A 219 17.19 13.81 -19.06
N PRO A 220 16.95 12.49 -19.06
CA PRO A 220 16.21 11.83 -20.14
C PRO A 220 14.71 12.15 -20.08
N ASP A 221 14.07 12.37 -21.22
CA ASP A 221 12.73 12.99 -21.32
C ASP A 221 11.59 11.99 -21.59
N TYR A 222 10.38 12.34 -21.14
CA TYR A 222 9.15 11.56 -21.28
C TYR A 222 8.47 11.71 -22.65
N THR A 223 8.80 12.74 -23.42
CA THR A 223 8.14 13.07 -24.71
C THR A 223 7.91 11.86 -25.64
N PRO A 224 8.86 10.92 -25.84
CA PRO A 224 8.60 9.74 -26.68
C PRO A 224 7.48 8.85 -26.16
N LEU A 225 7.38 8.68 -24.84
CA LEU A 225 6.35 7.86 -24.19
C LEU A 225 4.99 8.58 -24.20
N ASP A 226 4.98 9.88 -23.95
CA ASP A 226 3.77 10.70 -24.01
C ASP A 226 3.16 10.68 -25.42
N ASN A 227 4.00 10.82 -26.45
CA ASN A 227 3.58 10.70 -27.84
C ASN A 227 3.01 9.32 -28.18
N ALA A 228 3.64 8.24 -27.68
CA ALA A 228 3.15 6.88 -27.91
C ALA A 228 1.76 6.66 -27.28
N ILE A 229 1.54 7.17 -26.06
CA ILE A 229 0.23 7.13 -25.39
C ILE A 229 -0.81 7.96 -26.14
N ALA A 230 -0.45 9.17 -26.57
CA ALA A 230 -1.35 10.04 -27.32
C ALA A 230 -1.81 9.40 -28.64
N VAL A 231 -0.88 8.83 -29.41
CA VAL A 231 -1.20 8.09 -30.66
C VAL A 231 -2.08 6.88 -30.39
N ALA A 232 -1.85 6.17 -29.27
CA ALA A 232 -2.68 5.04 -28.88
C ALA A 232 -4.08 5.43 -28.39
N GLY A 233 -4.42 6.72 -28.32
CA GLY A 233 -5.72 7.26 -27.88
C GLY A 233 -5.80 7.58 -26.38
N GLY A 234 -4.69 7.39 -25.65
CA GLY A 234 -4.42 7.82 -24.28
C GLY A 234 -5.61 8.00 -23.35
N GLN A 235 -5.74 9.21 -22.81
CA GLN A 235 -6.70 9.55 -21.76
C GLN A 235 -8.15 9.27 -22.16
N ALA A 236 -8.53 9.52 -23.42
CA ALA A 236 -9.90 9.30 -23.89
C ALA A 236 -10.28 7.81 -23.94
N ARG A 237 -9.32 6.93 -24.28
CA ARG A 237 -9.55 5.48 -24.19
C ARG A 237 -9.59 4.99 -22.76
N LEU A 238 -8.69 5.50 -21.90
CA LEU A 238 -8.69 5.19 -20.48
C LEU A 238 -10.02 5.58 -19.83
N LEU A 239 -10.50 6.80 -20.06
CA LEU A 239 -11.76 7.30 -19.51
C LEU A 239 -12.93 6.39 -19.88
N ARG A 240 -13.09 6.06 -21.18
CA ARG A 240 -14.14 5.15 -21.65
C ARG A 240 -14.03 3.74 -21.05
N ALA A 241 -12.82 3.23 -20.87
CA ALA A 241 -12.60 1.93 -20.26
C ALA A 241 -12.93 1.94 -18.77
N ALA A 242 -12.49 2.98 -18.05
CA ALA A 242 -12.77 3.18 -16.64
C ALA A 242 -14.26 3.39 -16.39
N ASP A 243 -14.96 4.16 -17.23
CA ASP A 243 -16.41 4.36 -17.12
C ASP A 243 -17.16 3.03 -17.22
N ARG A 244 -16.85 2.19 -18.22
CA ARG A 244 -17.46 0.85 -18.36
C ARG A 244 -17.15 -0.05 -17.17
N TYR A 245 -15.92 -0.03 -16.69
CA TYR A 245 -15.51 -0.83 -15.55
C TYR A 245 -16.25 -0.43 -14.27
N PHE A 246 -16.27 0.85 -13.93
CA PHE A 246 -16.93 1.33 -12.71
C PHE A 246 -18.45 1.32 -12.81
N GLN A 247 -19.02 1.50 -14.01
CA GLN A 247 -20.45 1.29 -14.23
C GLN A 247 -20.87 -0.14 -13.85
N ALA A 248 -20.07 -1.13 -14.21
CA ALA A 248 -20.38 -2.55 -13.95
C ALA A 248 -19.98 -3.03 -12.55
N ALA A 249 -18.88 -2.51 -12.00
CA ALA A 249 -18.27 -3.06 -10.78
C ALA A 249 -18.71 -2.35 -9.48
N TYR A 250 -19.00 -1.04 -9.54
CA TYR A 250 -19.34 -0.27 -8.35
C TYR A 250 -20.83 -0.39 -7.99
N PRO A 251 -21.18 -0.58 -6.70
CA PRO A 251 -22.58 -0.63 -6.27
C PRO A 251 -23.16 0.79 -6.18
N TRP A 252 -23.57 1.34 -7.32
CA TRP A 252 -24.15 2.67 -7.39
C TRP A 252 -25.50 2.75 -6.67
N LEU A 253 -25.79 3.90 -6.04
CA LEU A 253 -27.16 4.26 -5.69
C LEU A 253 -27.91 4.65 -6.96
N GLU A 254 -29.10 4.10 -7.14
CA GLU A 254 -29.97 4.50 -8.25
C GLU A 254 -30.44 5.95 -8.04
N ASN A 255 -30.56 6.71 -9.13
CA ASN A 255 -31.22 8.01 -9.09
C ASN A 255 -32.71 7.75 -8.88
N ASP A 256 -33.21 7.91 -7.66
CA ASP A 256 -34.64 8.00 -7.36
C ASP A 256 -35.23 9.21 -8.11
N THR A 257 -35.56 9.02 -9.38
CA THR A 257 -36.24 10.00 -10.23
C THR A 257 -37.64 9.53 -10.66
N ASP A 258 -38.03 8.31 -10.28
CA ASP A 258 -39.35 7.72 -10.62
C ASP A 258 -40.40 7.77 -9.49
N SER A 259 -40.09 8.37 -8.33
CA SER A 259 -41.02 8.44 -7.18
C SER A 259 -41.85 9.75 -7.10
N ALA A 260 -41.96 10.51 -8.19
CA ALA A 260 -42.74 11.76 -8.24
C ALA A 260 -43.97 11.72 -9.17
N VAL A 261 -44.61 10.55 -9.36
CA VAL A 261 -45.98 10.49 -9.87
C VAL A 261 -46.90 9.96 -8.78
N LEU A 262 -47.35 10.86 -7.90
CA LEU A 262 -48.55 10.60 -7.11
C LEU A 262 -49.76 10.65 -8.05
N PRO A 263 -50.59 9.60 -8.12
CA PRO A 263 -51.86 9.68 -8.83
C PRO A 263 -52.80 10.63 -8.07
N LEU A 264 -53.35 11.61 -8.80
CA LEU A 264 -54.48 12.43 -8.38
C LEU A 264 -55.77 11.62 -8.32
#